data_AF-A0A7S2Q213-F1
#
_entry.id   AF-A0A7S2Q213-F1
#
_cell.length_a   1.000
_cell.length_b   1.000
_cell.length_c   1.000
_cell.angle_alpha   90.00
_cell.angle_beta   90.00
_cell.angle_gamma   90.00
#
_symmetry.space_group_name_H-M   'P 1'
#
loop_
_entity.id
_entity.type
_entity.pdbx_description
1 polymer ?
#
loop_
_entity_poly.entity_id
_entity_poly.type
_entity_poly.pdbx_seq_one_letter_code
_entity_poly.pdbx_strand_id
1 'polypeptide(L)'
;LLALVGDYGAQWFEHKSSDEQQQHKYEGNSMLQHIISLITIRGMYNYRRGWAIAMETFLLSCPLQHFAYDYFESILPVESGSELYRSFAAMVHVFLDCVALDGIFVASTIIVGGIFEGHSLTSHILPNLKYTYFSALRAALLTNLSFAPVEFLSFRFLPLPLRVLSVNAVDLVWNGVVSFASHGGAAVENAAA
;
A
#
# COMPACT_ATOMS: atom_id res chain seq x y z
N LEU A 1 2.10 10.55 -7.27
CA LEU A 1 1.76 11.60 -6.27
C LEU A 1 1.07 10.98 -5.05
N LEU A 2 -0.02 10.23 -5.22
CA LEU A 2 -0.68 9.48 -4.15
C LEU A 2 0.26 8.53 -3.39
N ALA A 3 1.08 7.76 -4.12
CA ALA A 3 2.08 6.87 -3.53
C ALA A 3 3.12 7.61 -2.66
N LEU A 4 3.54 8.81 -3.07
CA LEU A 4 4.47 9.64 -2.27
C LEU A 4 3.80 10.17 -0.99
N VAL A 5 2.53 10.56 -1.07
CA VAL A 5 1.78 11.02 0.10
C VAL A 5 1.56 9.87 1.09
N GLY A 6 1.20 8.68 0.60
CA GLY A 6 1.05 7.48 1.41
C GLY A 6 2.36 7.08 2.10
N ASP A 7 3.46 7.01 1.36
CA ASP A 7 4.78 6.67 1.91
C ASP A 7 5.32 7.75 2.85
N TYR A 8 5.10 9.04 2.56
CA TYR A 8 5.42 10.13 3.49
C TYR A 8 4.67 9.99 4.80
N GLY A 9 3.37 9.67 4.75
CA GLY A 9 2.58 9.34 5.93
C GLY A 9 3.24 8.20 6.71
N ALA A 10 3.45 7.05 6.06
CA ALA A 10 4.04 5.87 6.68
C ALA A 10 5.37 6.17 7.40
N GLN A 11 6.27 6.91 6.76
CA GLN A 11 7.58 7.25 7.33
C GLN A 11 7.49 8.28 8.46
N TRP A 12 6.58 9.25 8.37
CA TRP A 12 6.34 10.21 9.45
C TRP A 12 5.85 9.52 10.72
N PHE A 13 4.96 8.52 10.57
CA PHE A 13 4.48 7.71 11.69
C PHE A 13 5.57 6.78 12.25
N GLU A 14 6.36 6.11 11.39
CA GLU A 14 7.49 5.26 11.79
C GLU A 14 8.50 6.05 12.66
N HIS A 15 8.80 7.30 12.27
CA HIS A 15 9.67 8.18 13.02
C HIS A 15 9.12 8.54 14.40
N LYS A 16 7.83 8.92 14.47
CA LYS A 16 7.17 9.25 15.74
C LYS A 16 7.20 8.08 16.73
N SER A 17 7.04 6.85 16.26
CA SER A 17 7.10 5.65 17.12
C SER A 17 8.48 5.36 17.67
N SER A 18 9.51 5.64 16.87
CA SER A 18 10.91 5.48 17.29
C SER A 18 11.29 6.47 18.39
N ASP A 19 10.76 7.69 18.34
CA ASP A 19 10.97 8.71 19.36
C ASP A 19 10.30 8.34 20.70
N GLU A 20 9.07 7.80 20.66
CA GLU A 20 8.34 7.34 21.86
C GLU A 20 9.04 6.12 22.51
N GLN A 21 9.55 5.18 21.72
CA GLN A 21 10.33 4.04 22.24
C GLN A 21 11.71 4.45 22.77
N GLN A 22 12.36 5.45 22.17
CA GLN A 22 13.63 5.97 22.65
C GLN A 22 13.46 6.74 23.95
N GLN A 23 12.41 7.55 24.11
CA GLN A 23 12.15 8.27 25.37
C GLN A 23 12.05 7.32 26.58
N HIS A 24 11.43 6.15 26.42
CA HIS A 24 11.37 5.13 27.48
C HIS A 24 12.71 4.44 27.79
N LYS A 25 13.68 4.46 26.88
CA LYS A 25 14.98 3.79 27.03
C LYS A 25 16.06 4.70 27.63
N TYR A 26 15.83 6.01 27.67
CA TYR A 26 16.83 7.03 28.02
C TYR A 26 16.68 7.68 29.40
N GLU A 27 15.89 7.11 30.32
CA GLU A 27 15.83 7.55 31.73
C GLU A 27 17.18 7.44 32.49
N GLY A 28 18.26 6.98 31.85
CA GLY A 28 19.56 6.73 32.49
C GLY A 28 20.78 7.47 31.95
N ASN A 29 20.70 8.40 30.97
CA ASN A 29 21.92 9.07 30.50
C ASN A 29 21.78 10.53 30.04
N SER A 30 22.61 11.38 30.67
CA SER A 30 23.07 12.73 30.31
C SER A 30 22.18 13.60 29.41
N MET A 31 21.65 14.67 29.99
CA MET A 31 20.94 15.79 29.36
C MET A 31 21.55 16.30 28.04
N LEU A 32 22.87 16.16 27.84
CA LEU A 32 23.54 16.50 26.58
C LEU A 32 23.22 15.54 25.43
N GLN A 33 23.00 14.24 25.69
CA GLN A 33 22.52 13.30 24.67
C GLN A 33 21.09 13.62 24.25
N HIS A 34 20.26 14.07 25.20
CA HIS A 34 18.90 14.53 24.93
C HIS A 34 18.89 15.83 24.09
N ILE A 35 19.82 16.75 24.35
CA ILE A 35 19.97 17.98 23.55
C ILE A 35 20.51 17.65 22.15
N ILE A 36 21.44 16.70 22.01
CA ILE A 36 21.96 16.28 20.70
C ILE A 36 20.91 15.50 19.89
N SER A 37 20.06 14.68 20.52
CA SER A 37 18.93 14.02 19.84
C SER A 37 17.86 15.02 19.42
N LEU A 38 17.53 16.00 20.27
CA LEU A 38 16.60 17.09 19.94
C LEU A 38 17.13 18.05 18.87
N ILE A 39 18.46 18.17 18.70
CA ILE A 39 19.08 19.03 17.68
C ILE A 39 19.31 18.27 16.36
N THR A 40 19.28 16.94 16.36
CA THR A 40 19.40 16.13 15.14
C THR A 40 18.02 15.92 14.47
N ILE A 41 17.27 17.01 14.29
CA ILE A 41 16.04 17.04 13.48
C ILE A 41 16.43 17.32 12.02
N ARG A 42 17.19 16.39 11.42
CA ARG A 42 17.57 16.46 10.00
C ARG A 42 17.62 15.04 9.43
N GLY A 43 16.52 14.59 8.83
CA GLY A 43 16.47 13.29 8.12
C GLY A 43 15.10 12.61 8.00
N MET A 44 13.99 13.35 8.09
CA MET A 44 12.63 12.81 8.33
C MET A 44 12.00 11.97 7.18
N TYR A 45 12.59 11.93 5.99
CA TYR A 45 12.03 11.16 4.87
C TYR A 45 13.14 10.50 4.06
N ASN A 46 13.11 9.18 3.97
CA ASN A 46 13.93 8.39 3.07
C ASN A 46 13.46 8.59 1.64
N TYR A 47 13.98 9.64 1.01
CA TYR A 47 13.70 9.97 -0.38
C TYR A 47 13.99 8.82 -1.33
N ARG A 48 14.94 7.93 -1.03
CA ARG A 48 15.25 6.76 -1.89
C ARG A 48 14.07 5.79 -1.93
N ARG A 49 13.51 5.45 -0.76
CA ARG A 49 12.30 4.62 -0.64
C ARG A 49 11.08 5.30 -1.28
N GLY A 50 10.90 6.59 -1.01
CA GLY A 50 9.83 7.39 -1.61
C GLY A 50 9.87 7.41 -3.13
N TRP A 51 11.04 7.68 -3.71
CA TRP A 51 11.23 7.64 -5.15
C TRP A 51 11.10 6.23 -5.72
N ALA A 52 11.57 5.20 -5.02
CA ALA A 52 11.43 3.81 -5.45
C ALA A 52 9.96 3.41 -5.61
N ILE A 53 9.13 3.68 -4.59
CA ILE A 53 7.69 3.41 -4.62
C ILE A 53 7.01 4.28 -5.68
N ALA A 54 7.35 5.57 -5.76
CA ALA A 54 6.76 6.45 -6.76
C ALA A 54 7.05 6.03 -8.20
N MET A 55 8.27 5.58 -8.48
CA MET A 55 8.69 5.10 -9.80
C MET A 55 8.07 3.74 -10.11
N GLU A 56 8.01 2.83 -9.15
CA GLU A 56 7.28 1.56 -9.30
C GLU A 56 5.81 1.82 -9.68
N THR A 57 5.13 2.67 -8.91
CA THR A 57 3.71 2.92 -9.14
C THR A 57 3.47 3.63 -10.47
N PHE A 58 4.29 4.63 -10.79
CA PHE A 58 4.11 5.42 -12.00
C PHE A 58 4.46 4.65 -13.28
N LEU A 59 5.55 3.88 -13.27
CA LEU A 59 6.05 3.21 -14.46
C LEU A 59 5.43 1.84 -14.68
N LEU A 60 4.99 1.17 -13.62
CA LEU A 60 4.49 -0.20 -13.70
C LEU A 60 3.03 -0.29 -13.28
N SER A 61 2.70 0.09 -12.05
CA SER A 61 1.38 -0.21 -11.48
C SER A 61 0.25 0.55 -12.17
N CYS A 62 0.43 1.85 -12.44
CA CYS A 62 -0.56 2.66 -13.14
C CYS A 62 -0.82 2.16 -14.59
N PRO A 63 0.19 2.02 -15.47
CA PRO A 63 -0.03 1.51 -16.82
C PRO A 63 -0.63 0.10 -16.83
N LEU A 64 -0.19 -0.77 -15.90
CA LEU A 64 -0.69 -2.13 -15.79
C LEU A 64 -2.17 -2.16 -15.38
N GLN A 65 -2.58 -1.32 -14.43
CA GLN A 65 -3.97 -1.24 -13.99
C GLN A 65 -4.89 -0.75 -15.11
N HIS A 66 -4.47 0.27 -15.88
CA HIS A 66 -5.21 0.74 -17.05
C HIS A 66 -5.38 -0.38 -18.09
N PHE A 67 -4.28 -1.06 -18.43
CA PHE A 67 -4.33 -2.18 -19.38
C PHE A 67 -5.21 -3.33 -18.88
N ALA A 68 -5.13 -3.66 -17.59
CA ALA A 68 -5.92 -4.73 -17.00
C ALA A 68 -7.42 -4.43 -17.03
N TYR A 69 -7.83 -3.20 -16.72
CA TYR A 69 -9.24 -2.83 -16.76
C TYR A 69 -9.79 -2.76 -18.19
N ASP A 70 -9.00 -2.26 -19.14
CA ASP A 70 -9.34 -2.34 -20.57
C ASP A 70 -9.50 -3.81 -20.99
N TYR A 71 -8.62 -4.70 -20.54
CA TYR A 71 -8.70 -6.13 -20.81
C TYR A 71 -9.95 -6.77 -20.17
N PHE A 72 -10.27 -6.43 -18.92
CA PHE A 72 -11.47 -6.93 -18.24
C PHE A 72 -12.75 -6.47 -18.94
N GLU A 73 -12.83 -5.22 -19.36
CA GLU A 73 -13.96 -4.67 -20.11
C GLU A 73 -14.08 -5.31 -21.49
N SER A 74 -12.95 -5.68 -22.14
CA SER A 74 -12.97 -6.37 -23.43
C SER A 74 -13.55 -7.79 -23.37
N ILE A 75 -13.36 -8.50 -22.24
CA ILE A 75 -13.88 -9.86 -22.04
C ILE A 75 -15.31 -9.83 -21.49
N LEU A 76 -15.56 -8.95 -20.52
CA LEU A 76 -16.83 -8.82 -19.81
C LEU A 76 -17.25 -7.35 -19.78
N PRO A 77 -17.89 -6.85 -20.87
CA PRO A 77 -18.28 -5.44 -20.97
C PRO A 77 -19.43 -5.11 -20.02
N VAL A 78 -19.14 -4.31 -18.99
CA VAL A 78 -20.11 -3.90 -17.96
C VAL A 78 -21.11 -2.89 -18.53
N GLU A 79 -20.79 -2.21 -19.62
CA GLU A 79 -21.65 -1.17 -20.20
C GLU A 79 -22.73 -1.71 -21.16
N SER A 80 -22.54 -2.89 -21.77
CA SER A 80 -23.37 -3.34 -22.90
C SER A 80 -24.40 -4.44 -22.59
N GLY A 81 -24.50 -4.90 -21.35
CA GLY A 81 -25.37 -6.03 -20.96
C GLY A 81 -26.64 -5.67 -20.19
N SER A 82 -27.47 -6.67 -19.90
CA SER A 82 -28.64 -6.54 -19.02
C SER A 82 -28.23 -6.24 -17.58
N GLU A 83 -29.11 -5.65 -16.77
CA GLU A 83 -28.79 -5.21 -15.40
C GLU A 83 -28.16 -6.31 -14.52
N LEU A 84 -28.63 -7.56 -14.65
CA LEU A 84 -28.05 -8.72 -13.97
C LEU A 84 -26.65 -9.07 -14.48
N TYR A 85 -26.45 -9.00 -15.79
CA TYR A 85 -25.14 -9.22 -16.40
C TYR A 85 -24.13 -8.16 -15.97
N ARG A 86 -24.55 -6.89 -15.90
CA ARG A 86 -23.68 -5.77 -15.47
C ARG A 86 -23.20 -5.97 -14.04
N SER A 87 -24.09 -6.39 -13.14
CA SER A 87 -23.72 -6.71 -11.76
C SER A 87 -22.79 -7.92 -11.69
N PHE A 88 -23.03 -8.98 -12.48
CA PHE A 88 -22.12 -10.12 -12.54
C PHE A 88 -20.74 -9.75 -13.07
N ALA A 89 -20.67 -9.00 -14.17
CA ALA A 89 -19.42 -8.52 -14.76
C ALA A 89 -18.64 -7.64 -13.77
N ALA A 90 -19.31 -6.71 -13.09
CA ALA A 90 -18.69 -5.89 -12.04
C ALA A 90 -18.14 -6.73 -10.88
N MET A 91 -18.87 -7.75 -10.40
CA MET A 91 -18.34 -8.65 -9.37
C MET A 91 -17.10 -9.42 -9.84
N VAL A 92 -17.09 -9.88 -11.10
CA VAL A 92 -15.92 -10.58 -11.67
C VAL A 92 -14.74 -9.63 -11.80
N HIS A 93 -14.96 -8.38 -12.22
CA HIS A 93 -13.91 -7.36 -12.29
C HIS A 93 -13.29 -7.10 -10.91
N VAL A 94 -14.13 -6.88 -9.89
CA VAL A 94 -13.66 -6.72 -8.49
C VAL A 94 -12.88 -7.95 -8.02
N PHE A 95 -13.39 -9.16 -8.30
CA PHE A 95 -12.68 -10.38 -7.92
C PHE A 95 -11.31 -10.50 -8.58
N LEU A 96 -11.20 -10.17 -9.87
CA LEU A 96 -9.93 -10.19 -10.60
C LEU A 96 -8.97 -9.10 -10.11
N ASP A 97 -9.49 -7.94 -9.75
CA ASP A 97 -8.70 -6.85 -9.13
C ASP A 97 -8.10 -7.32 -7.80
N CYS A 98 -8.94 -7.79 -6.87
CA CYS A 98 -8.50 -8.22 -5.54
C CYS A 98 -7.58 -9.46 -5.56
N VAL A 99 -7.75 -10.38 -6.51
CA VAL A 99 -6.98 -11.64 -6.49
C VAL A 99 -5.78 -11.59 -7.44
N ALA A 100 -5.99 -11.17 -8.68
CA ALA A 100 -4.95 -11.22 -9.69
C ALA A 100 -4.07 -9.97 -9.65
N LEU A 101 -4.67 -8.78 -9.63
CA LEU A 101 -3.90 -7.53 -9.68
C LEU A 101 -3.18 -7.27 -8.37
N ASP A 102 -3.81 -7.46 -7.21
CA ASP A 102 -3.12 -7.36 -5.92
C ASP A 102 -1.90 -8.29 -5.82
N GLY A 103 -2.04 -9.53 -6.27
CA GLY A 103 -0.93 -10.48 -6.28
C GLY A 103 0.25 -9.98 -7.12
N ILE A 104 -0.05 -9.43 -8.29
CA ILE A 104 0.97 -8.86 -9.18
C ILE A 104 1.58 -7.60 -8.56
N PHE A 105 0.77 -6.70 -7.97
CA PHE A 105 1.26 -5.45 -7.37
C PHE A 105 2.08 -5.67 -6.10
N VAL A 106 1.69 -6.63 -5.24
CA VAL A 106 2.49 -7.01 -4.07
C VAL A 106 3.83 -7.58 -4.51
N ALA A 107 3.85 -8.46 -5.52
CA ALA A 107 5.09 -8.99 -6.06
C ALA A 107 5.96 -7.91 -6.72
N SER A 108 5.36 -7.02 -7.53
CA SER A 108 6.07 -5.95 -8.21
C SER A 108 6.65 -4.96 -7.23
N THR A 109 5.92 -4.58 -6.20
CA THR A 109 6.40 -3.66 -5.15
C THR A 109 7.63 -4.24 -4.45
N ILE A 110 7.60 -5.52 -4.07
CA ILE A 110 8.74 -6.17 -3.41
C ILE A 110 9.96 -6.24 -4.36
N ILE A 111 9.74 -6.61 -5.62
CA ILE A 111 10.81 -6.82 -6.59
C ILE A 111 11.37 -5.49 -7.09
N VAL A 112 10.52 -4.68 -7.71
CA VAL A 112 10.87 -3.43 -8.39
C VAL A 112 11.20 -2.34 -7.38
N GLY A 113 10.44 -2.23 -6.29
CA GLY A 113 10.77 -1.35 -5.18
C GLY A 113 12.12 -1.71 -4.56
N GLY A 114 12.36 -3.01 -4.31
CA GLY A 114 13.64 -3.51 -3.81
C GLY A 114 14.81 -3.22 -4.75
N ILE A 115 14.62 -3.34 -6.08
CA ILE A 115 15.63 -2.98 -7.07
C ILE A 115 15.93 -1.47 -7.02
N PHE A 116 14.90 -0.62 -7.00
CA PHE A 116 15.07 0.84 -6.96
C PHE A 116 15.71 1.32 -5.66
N GLU A 117 15.51 0.61 -4.56
CA GLU A 117 16.20 0.88 -3.29
C GLU A 117 17.68 0.43 -3.29
N GLY A 118 18.10 -0.34 -4.30
CA GLY A 118 19.47 -0.83 -4.47
C GLY A 118 19.76 -2.15 -3.76
N HIS A 119 18.73 -2.92 -3.40
CA HIS A 119 18.92 -4.23 -2.77
C HIS A 119 19.34 -5.31 -3.78
N SER A 120 20.19 -6.25 -3.35
CA SER A 120 20.59 -7.39 -4.18
C SER A 120 19.43 -8.35 -4.40
N LEU A 121 19.17 -8.68 -5.67
CA LEU A 121 18.07 -9.55 -6.10
C LEU A 121 18.13 -10.94 -5.46
N THR A 122 19.29 -11.58 -5.51
CA THR A 122 19.47 -12.97 -5.06
C THR A 122 19.65 -13.10 -3.55
N SER A 123 20.26 -12.10 -2.91
CA SER A 123 20.57 -12.16 -1.47
C SER A 123 19.46 -11.59 -0.59
N HIS A 124 18.65 -10.65 -1.08
CA HIS A 124 17.70 -9.91 -0.24
C HIS A 124 16.26 -9.94 -0.78
N ILE A 125 16.06 -9.71 -2.08
CA ILE A 125 14.72 -9.58 -2.66
C ILE A 125 14.01 -10.94 -2.77
N LEU A 126 14.68 -11.95 -3.34
CA LEU A 126 14.11 -13.30 -3.51
C LEU A 126 13.75 -14.00 -2.18
N PRO A 127 14.60 -13.97 -1.14
CA PRO A 127 14.24 -14.50 0.17
C PRO A 127 13.09 -13.72 0.82
N ASN A 128 13.09 -12.39 0.73
CA ASN A 128 12.03 -11.54 1.28
C ASN A 128 10.70 -11.79 0.57
N LEU A 129 10.70 -11.93 -0.75
CA LEU A 129 9.51 -12.31 -1.50
C LEU A 129 8.96 -13.66 -1.00
N LYS A 130 9.77 -14.70 -0.86
CA LYS A 130 9.28 -16.01 -0.40
C LYS A 130 8.69 -15.96 1.02
N TYR A 131 9.28 -15.17 1.91
CA TYR A 131 8.86 -15.10 3.31
C TYR A 131 7.63 -14.18 3.50
N THR A 132 7.67 -13.00 2.88
CA THR A 132 6.73 -11.92 3.15
C THR A 132 5.56 -11.90 2.16
N TYR A 133 5.71 -12.45 0.95
CA TYR A 133 4.68 -12.38 -0.10
C TYR A 133 3.34 -12.94 0.35
N PHE A 134 3.30 -14.14 0.93
CA PHE A 134 2.02 -14.74 1.34
C PHE A 134 1.36 -13.97 2.49
N SER A 135 2.15 -13.41 3.40
CA SER A 135 1.60 -12.58 4.47
C SER A 135 1.09 -11.24 3.95
N ALA A 136 1.84 -10.61 3.05
CA ALA A 136 1.45 -9.35 2.41
C ALA A 136 0.22 -9.54 1.50
N LEU A 137 0.17 -10.63 0.73
CA LEU A 137 -0.97 -10.98 -0.11
C LEU A 137 -2.22 -11.25 0.72
N ARG A 138 -2.11 -11.97 1.84
CA ARG A 138 -3.25 -12.17 2.75
C ARG A 138 -3.74 -10.87 3.35
N ALA A 139 -2.83 -9.98 3.74
CA ALA A 139 -3.19 -8.65 4.23
C ALA A 139 -3.93 -7.86 3.14
N ALA A 140 -3.36 -7.79 1.92
CA ALA A 140 -3.98 -7.14 0.77
C ALA A 140 -5.38 -7.70 0.46
N LEU A 141 -5.53 -9.03 0.46
CA LEU A 141 -6.83 -9.68 0.23
C LEU A 141 -7.87 -9.35 1.31
N LEU A 142 -7.48 -9.40 2.60
CA LEU A 142 -8.39 -9.06 3.71
C LEU A 142 -8.83 -7.59 3.64
N THR A 143 -7.89 -6.73 3.25
CA THR A 143 -8.14 -5.31 3.05
C THR A 143 -9.10 -5.07 1.90
N ASN A 144 -8.78 -5.58 0.72
CA ASN A 144 -9.58 -5.29 -0.47
C ASN A 144 -10.96 -5.92 -0.36
N LEU A 145 -11.11 -7.02 0.38
CA LEU A 145 -12.43 -7.52 0.76
C LEU A 145 -13.25 -6.53 1.59
N SER A 146 -12.61 -5.71 2.43
CA SER A 146 -13.29 -4.67 3.21
C SER A 146 -13.75 -3.50 2.33
N PHE A 147 -13.05 -3.22 1.23
CA PHE A 147 -13.41 -2.19 0.25
C PHE A 147 -14.20 -2.71 -0.96
N ALA A 148 -14.36 -4.02 -1.10
CA ALA A 148 -15.09 -4.66 -2.19
C ALA A 148 -16.50 -4.09 -2.44
N PRO A 149 -17.29 -3.66 -1.43
CA PRO A 149 -18.57 -2.99 -1.71
C PRO A 149 -18.41 -1.64 -2.43
N VAL A 150 -17.38 -0.87 -2.08
CA VAL A 150 -17.06 0.43 -2.69
C VAL A 150 -16.52 0.23 -4.10
N GLU A 151 -15.66 -0.78 -4.29
CA GLU A 151 -15.16 -1.17 -5.60
C GLU A 151 -16.30 -1.66 -6.50
N PHE A 152 -17.20 -2.51 -6.00
CA PHE A 152 -18.36 -2.97 -6.76
C PHE A 152 -19.23 -1.80 -7.25
N LEU A 153 -19.53 -0.84 -6.38
CA LEU A 153 -20.25 0.38 -6.78
C LEU A 153 -19.46 1.18 -7.82
N SER A 154 -18.15 1.26 -7.67
CA SER A 154 -17.26 1.93 -8.62
C SER A 154 -17.31 1.26 -9.99
N PHE A 155 -17.07 -0.04 -10.09
CA PHE A 155 -17.12 -0.78 -11.36
C PHE A 155 -18.51 -0.78 -12.00
N ARG A 156 -19.57 -0.75 -11.18
CA ARG A 156 -20.94 -0.80 -11.68
C ARG A 156 -21.45 0.52 -12.25
N PHE A 157 -21.04 1.65 -11.67
CA PHE A 157 -21.61 2.97 -11.97
C PHE A 157 -20.61 3.93 -12.61
N LEU A 158 -19.29 3.72 -12.49
CA LEU A 158 -18.31 4.61 -13.09
C LEU A 158 -17.90 4.12 -14.49
N PRO A 159 -17.72 5.06 -15.44
CA PRO A 159 -17.10 4.77 -16.72
C PRO A 159 -15.63 4.38 -16.52
N LEU A 160 -15.12 3.55 -17.44
CA LEU A 160 -13.78 2.95 -17.39
C LEU A 160 -12.63 3.88 -16.93
N PRO A 161 -12.46 5.12 -17.44
CA PRO A 161 -11.36 5.99 -17.01
C PRO A 161 -11.46 6.45 -15.55
N LEU A 162 -12.65 6.47 -14.96
CA LEU A 162 -12.85 6.87 -13.57
C LEU A 162 -12.67 5.70 -12.59
N ARG A 163 -12.72 4.45 -13.05
CA ARG A 163 -12.55 3.27 -12.19
C ARG A 163 -11.15 3.23 -11.59
N VAL A 164 -10.12 3.49 -12.40
CA VAL A 164 -8.73 3.58 -11.94
C VAL A 164 -8.56 4.69 -10.90
N LEU A 165 -9.17 5.85 -11.12
CA LEU A 165 -9.14 6.95 -10.15
C LEU A 165 -9.81 6.57 -8.82
N SER A 166 -10.94 5.86 -8.88
CA SER A 166 -11.67 5.41 -7.70
C SER A 166 -10.83 4.45 -6.86
N VAL A 167 -10.22 3.44 -7.49
CA VAL A 167 -9.37 2.45 -6.81
C VAL A 167 -8.14 3.13 -6.20
N ASN A 168 -7.47 4.03 -6.94
CA ASN A 168 -6.34 4.80 -6.39
C ASN A 168 -6.74 5.69 -5.20
N ALA A 169 -7.99 6.17 -5.14
CA ALA A 169 -8.48 6.94 -3.99
C ALA A 169 -8.74 6.03 -2.77
N VAL A 170 -9.27 4.83 -2.99
CA VAL A 170 -9.40 3.79 -1.96
C VAL A 170 -8.02 3.42 -1.40
N ASP A 171 -7.03 3.22 -2.27
CA ASP A 171 -5.65 2.92 -1.87
C ASP A 171 -5.04 4.02 -1.00
N LEU A 172 -5.32 5.30 -1.29
CA LEU A 172 -4.85 6.40 -0.45
C LEU A 172 -5.45 6.32 0.97
N VAL A 173 -6.77 6.10 1.06
CA VAL A 173 -7.46 5.98 2.34
C VAL A 173 -6.90 4.78 3.12
N TRP A 174 -6.70 3.66 2.45
CA TRP A 174 -6.15 2.46 3.05
C TRP A 174 -4.71 2.65 3.54
N ASN A 175 -3.84 3.26 2.74
CA ASN A 175 -2.47 3.58 3.15
C ASN A 175 -2.46 4.44 4.42
N GLY A 176 -3.41 5.37 4.54
CA GLY A 176 -3.62 6.13 5.78
C GLY A 176 -4.05 5.25 6.96
N VAL A 177 -5.01 4.34 6.77
CA VAL A 177 -5.52 3.44 7.82
C VAL A 177 -4.45 2.44 8.28
N VAL A 178 -3.70 1.80 7.38
CA VAL A 178 -2.60 0.90 7.75
C VAL A 178 -1.53 1.65 8.50
N SER A 179 -1.17 2.83 8.01
CA SER A 179 -0.21 3.68 8.68
C SER A 179 -0.67 4.02 10.09
N PHE A 180 -1.96 4.21 10.34
CA PHE A 180 -2.50 4.42 11.67
C PHE A 180 -2.57 3.13 12.52
N ALA A 181 -3.09 2.03 11.97
CA ALA A 181 -3.32 0.77 12.69
C ALA A 181 -2.03 0.05 13.08
N SER A 182 -1.01 0.07 12.21
CA SER A 182 0.34 -0.43 12.52
C SER A 182 0.97 0.25 13.74
N HIS A 183 0.45 1.42 14.13
CA HIS A 183 0.93 2.20 15.27
C HIS A 183 -0.04 2.15 16.47
N GLY A 184 -1.36 2.04 16.23
CA GLY A 184 -2.36 1.86 17.30
C GLY A 184 -2.31 0.48 17.98
N GLY A 185 -1.83 -0.55 17.26
CA GLY A 185 -1.69 -1.92 17.82
C GLY A 185 -0.71 -2.01 18.99
N ALA A 186 0.33 -1.17 19.02
CA ALA A 186 1.26 -1.07 20.14
C ALA A 186 0.59 -0.55 21.43
N ALA A 187 -0.52 0.19 21.33
CA ALA A 187 -1.29 0.65 22.49
C ALA A 187 -2.27 -0.42 23.01
N VAL A 188 -2.74 -1.33 22.16
CA VAL A 188 -3.69 -2.39 22.54
C VAL A 188 -2.97 -3.55 23.24
N GLU A 189 -1.77 -3.91 22.80
CA GLU A 189 -0.98 -4.97 23.45
C GLU A 189 -0.49 -4.56 24.86
N ASN A 190 -0.22 -3.26 25.07
CA ASN A 190 0.13 -2.70 26.39
C ASN A 190 -1.07 -2.42 27.30
N ALA A 191 -2.31 -2.44 26.79
CA ALA A 191 -3.53 -2.32 27.59
C ALA A 191 -4.10 -3.69 28.01
N ALA A 192 -3.57 -4.78 27.44
CA ALA A 192 -3.94 -6.16 27.74
C ALA A 192 -2.88 -6.92 28.57
N ALA A 193 -1.79 -6.26 28.95
CA ALA A 193 -0.74 -6.72 29.86
C ALA A 193 -0.82 -5.98 31.20
#